data_AF-A0A370TKG6-F1
#
_entry.id   AF-A0A370TKG6-F1
#
_cell.length_a   1.000
_cell.length_b   1.000
_cell.length_c   1.000
_cell.angle_alpha   90.00
_cell.angle_beta   90.00
_cell.angle_gamma   90.00
#
_symmetry.space_group_name_H-M   'P 1'
#
loop_
_entity.id
_entity.type
_entity.pdbx_description
1 polymer ?
#
loop_
_entity_poly.entity_id
_entity_poly.type
_entity_poly.pdbx_seq_one_letter_code
_entity_poly.pdbx_strand_id
1 'polypeptide(L)'
;MSCHVRSGRLPNRARLITFRCFDKNFGGENGALGTGADTMELPNKACLGGIRANVFFPTCWDGKNLDSANHKDHVAYPSSGSFESNGPCPSTHPVKIPQILYEAVWETRAFNDKSEWPTDGSQPFVFSMGDPTGFGQHADYIFGWKGASLQKAMDANCNVDWPQLKSQSTADANK
;
A
#
# COMPACT_ATOMS: atom_id res chain seq x y z
N MET A 1 8.61 -15.14 3.79
CA MET A 1 9.00 -13.71 3.76
C MET A 1 7.98 -12.96 4.58
N SER A 2 8.41 -12.24 5.62
CA SER A 2 7.58 -11.31 6.38
C SER A 2 8.36 -10.00 6.38
N CYS A 3 7.78 -8.96 5.80
CA CYS A 3 8.42 -7.65 5.71
C CYS A 3 7.79 -6.78 6.79
N HIS A 4 8.44 -6.69 7.94
CA HIS A 4 7.86 -6.01 9.09
C HIS A 4 8.11 -4.50 9.02
N VAL A 5 7.14 -3.74 8.49
CA VAL A 5 7.19 -2.27 8.39
C VAL A 5 6.79 -1.65 9.74
N ARG A 6 7.67 -0.84 10.36
CA ARG A 6 7.34 -0.01 11.54
C ARG A 6 7.56 1.46 11.24
N SER A 7 6.52 2.27 11.46
CA SER A 7 6.55 3.73 11.32
C SER A 7 7.18 4.37 12.57
N GLY A 8 8.50 4.61 12.53
CA GLY A 8 9.17 5.54 13.44
C GLY A 8 9.25 6.94 12.82
N ARG A 9 9.15 8.00 13.64
CA ARG A 9 9.22 9.42 13.23
C ARG A 9 10.45 9.70 12.34
N LEU A 10 10.26 9.70 11.02
CA LEU A 10 11.24 10.19 10.04
C LEU A 10 10.59 11.22 9.09
N PRO A 11 11.38 12.14 8.50
CA PRO A 11 10.88 13.32 7.78
C PRO A 11 10.29 13.01 6.39
N ASN A 12 10.47 11.79 5.88
CA ASN A 12 10.03 11.35 4.54
C ASN A 12 8.83 10.40 4.64
N ARG A 13 7.76 10.96 5.16
CA ARG A 13 6.65 10.26 5.79
C ARG A 13 5.71 9.60 4.73
N ALA A 14 5.69 10.10 3.50
CA ALA A 14 4.76 9.68 2.43
C ALA A 14 5.09 8.35 1.70
N ARG A 15 6.01 7.52 2.20
CA ARG A 15 6.52 6.39 1.41
C ARG A 15 5.88 5.04 1.70
N LEU A 16 5.22 4.88 2.84
CA LEU A 16 4.83 3.55 3.33
C LEU A 16 3.32 3.38 3.43
N ILE A 17 2.60 4.38 3.97
CA ILE A 17 1.16 4.29 4.24
C ILE A 17 0.48 5.57 3.76
N THR A 18 -0.61 5.43 3.03
CA THR A 18 -1.50 6.55 2.68
C THR A 18 -2.96 6.17 2.83
N PHE A 19 -3.83 7.19 2.86
CA PHE A 19 -5.27 7.06 2.96
C PHE A 19 -5.94 7.83 1.83
N ARG A 20 -7.06 7.31 1.31
CA ARG A 20 -7.96 8.05 0.43
C ARG A 20 -9.35 8.06 1.04
N CYS A 21 -9.92 9.25 1.11
CA CYS A 21 -11.33 9.43 1.41
C CYS A 21 -12.12 9.34 0.11
N PHE A 22 -12.93 8.29 -0.06
CA PHE A 22 -13.75 8.16 -1.26
C PHE A 22 -14.99 9.05 -1.19
N ASP A 23 -15.36 9.59 -2.35
CA ASP A 23 -16.68 10.17 -2.57
C ASP A 23 -17.72 9.05 -2.74
N LYS A 24 -18.99 9.44 -2.87
CA LYS A 24 -20.11 8.50 -3.01
C LYS A 24 -19.85 7.51 -4.16
N ASN A 25 -20.21 6.23 -3.95
CA ASN A 25 -20.03 5.14 -4.91
C ASN A 25 -18.56 4.87 -5.29
N PHE A 26 -17.63 4.95 -4.33
CA PHE A 26 -16.18 4.83 -4.58
C PHE A 26 -15.65 5.86 -5.59
N GLY A 27 -16.34 7.01 -5.68
CA GLY A 27 -15.93 8.12 -6.54
C GLY A 27 -14.75 8.90 -5.95
N GLY A 28 -14.32 9.91 -6.70
CA GLY A 28 -13.25 10.83 -6.31
C GLY A 28 -12.21 10.98 -7.40
N GLU A 29 -11.06 11.56 -7.02
CA GLU A 29 -9.94 11.72 -7.94
C GLU A 29 -9.35 10.36 -8.33
N ASN A 30 -9.32 10.10 -9.65
CA ASN A 30 -8.67 8.95 -10.26
C ASN A 30 -7.17 9.22 -10.42
N GLY A 31 -6.44 9.20 -9.31
CA GLY A 31 -4.99 9.33 -9.27
C GLY A 31 -4.30 8.01 -8.96
N ALA A 32 -3.01 7.91 -9.28
CA ALA A 32 -2.19 6.79 -8.84
C ALA A 32 -2.17 6.73 -7.30
N LEU A 33 -2.07 5.53 -6.75
CA LEU A 33 -2.04 5.30 -5.31
C LEU A 33 -0.84 6.04 -4.69
N GLY A 34 -1.05 6.71 -3.56
CA GLY A 34 -0.02 7.51 -2.90
C GLY A 34 0.20 8.91 -3.49
N THR A 35 -0.64 9.34 -4.45
CA THR A 35 -0.54 10.66 -5.10
C THR A 35 -1.84 11.48 -4.95
N GLY A 36 -1.81 12.76 -5.33
CA GLY A 36 -3.00 13.62 -5.34
C GLY A 36 -3.59 13.83 -3.95
N ALA A 37 -4.90 13.61 -3.81
CA ALA A 37 -5.63 13.76 -2.54
C ALA A 37 -5.46 12.59 -1.56
N ASP A 38 -4.49 11.69 -1.77
CA ASP A 38 -4.09 10.75 -0.74
C ASP A 38 -3.50 11.51 0.46
N THR A 39 -3.94 11.20 1.67
CA THR A 39 -3.44 11.77 2.91
C THR A 39 -2.55 10.78 3.64
N MET A 40 -1.72 11.31 4.51
CA MET A 40 -0.82 10.52 5.35
C MET A 40 -1.45 10.04 6.65
N GLU A 41 -2.42 10.81 7.12
CA GLU A 41 -3.17 10.54 8.34
C GLU A 41 -4.59 10.13 7.95
N LEU A 42 -5.29 9.51 8.88
CA LEU A 42 -6.71 9.20 8.71
C LEU A 42 -7.49 10.46 8.31
N PRO A 43 -8.40 10.37 7.31
CA PRO A 43 -9.17 11.52 6.86
C PRO A 43 -9.94 12.20 8.00
N ASN A 44 -9.78 13.52 8.14
CA ASN A 44 -10.50 14.34 9.12
C ASN A 44 -11.93 14.75 8.66
N LYS A 45 -12.40 14.17 7.56
CA LYS A 45 -13.72 14.40 6.99
C LYS A 45 -14.46 13.09 6.78
N ALA A 46 -15.78 13.17 6.78
CA ALA A 46 -16.63 12.02 6.46
C ALA A 46 -16.37 11.58 5.01
N CYS A 47 -16.25 10.27 4.81
CA CYS A 47 -15.94 9.67 3.51
C CYS A 47 -17.16 8.92 2.98
N LEU A 48 -17.83 9.53 2.00
CA LEU A 48 -19.12 9.05 1.49
C LEU A 48 -19.04 7.67 0.82
N GLY A 49 -17.85 7.26 0.39
CA GLY A 49 -17.56 5.93 -0.16
C GLY A 49 -16.68 5.05 0.72
N GLY A 50 -16.40 5.44 1.96
CA GLY A 50 -15.45 4.75 2.84
C GLY A 50 -14.02 5.27 2.71
N ILE A 51 -13.12 4.65 3.48
CA ILE A 51 -11.70 5.03 3.55
C ILE A 51 -10.86 3.92 2.95
N ARG A 52 -10.07 4.22 1.93
CA ARG A 52 -9.01 3.31 1.49
C ARG A 52 -7.74 3.59 2.29
N ALA A 53 -7.10 2.53 2.76
CA ALA A 53 -5.75 2.54 3.29
C ALA A 53 -4.83 1.76 2.35
N ASN A 54 -3.65 2.30 2.09
CA ASN A 54 -2.64 1.71 1.22
C ASN A 54 -1.37 1.41 2.02
N VAL A 55 -0.75 0.26 1.76
CA VAL A 55 0.59 -0.07 2.26
C VAL A 55 1.51 -0.36 1.07
N PHE A 56 2.50 0.50 0.88
CA PHE A 56 3.50 0.39 -0.20
C PHE A 56 4.74 -0.31 0.30
N PHE A 57 5.19 -1.34 -0.42
CA PHE A 57 6.44 -2.02 -0.10
C PHE A 57 7.65 -1.30 -0.74
N PRO A 58 8.86 -1.48 -0.18
CA PRO A 58 10.11 -1.07 -0.82
C PRO A 58 10.23 -1.56 -2.28
N THR A 59 10.85 -0.75 -3.15
CA THR A 59 10.97 -1.03 -4.59
C THR A 59 12.41 -1.07 -5.10
N CYS A 60 13.38 -1.06 -4.19
CA CYS A 60 14.80 -1.12 -4.49
C CYS A 60 15.42 -2.30 -3.74
N TRP A 61 16.16 -3.15 -4.44
CA TRP A 61 16.84 -4.33 -3.92
C TRP A 61 18.35 -4.12 -3.92
N ASP A 62 19.05 -4.68 -2.92
CA ASP A 62 20.50 -4.58 -2.77
C ASP A 62 21.32 -5.29 -3.87
N GLY A 63 20.64 -6.10 -4.70
CA GLY A 63 21.27 -6.84 -5.80
C GLY A 63 22.04 -8.08 -5.36
N LYS A 64 22.00 -8.42 -4.06
CA LYS A 64 22.84 -9.47 -3.47
C LYS A 64 22.05 -10.46 -2.62
N ASN A 65 21.23 -9.97 -1.70
CA ASN A 65 20.62 -10.80 -0.66
C ASN A 65 19.13 -11.01 -0.97
N LEU A 66 18.71 -12.26 -1.17
CA LEU A 66 17.27 -12.56 -1.30
C LEU A 66 16.50 -12.35 0.02
N ASP A 67 17.22 -12.38 1.13
CA ASP A 67 16.73 -12.09 2.46
C ASP A 67 17.91 -11.63 3.34
N SER A 68 17.65 -10.81 4.34
CA SER A 68 18.63 -10.33 5.31
C SER A 68 18.34 -10.92 6.70
N ALA A 69 19.31 -10.94 7.60
CA ALA A 69 19.11 -11.51 8.95
C ALA A 69 17.97 -10.85 9.73
N ASN A 70 17.63 -9.60 9.40
CA ASN A 70 16.51 -8.86 9.98
C ASN A 70 15.27 -8.80 9.08
N HIS A 71 15.28 -9.52 7.95
CA HIS A 71 14.22 -9.60 6.93
C HIS A 71 13.79 -8.25 6.31
N LYS A 72 14.65 -7.23 6.35
CA LYS A 72 14.34 -5.85 5.90
C LYS A 72 15.46 -5.20 5.10
N ASP A 73 16.70 -5.29 5.56
CA ASP A 73 17.84 -4.55 5.01
C ASP A 73 18.22 -4.91 3.57
N HIS A 74 17.67 -5.99 3.01
CA HIS A 74 17.88 -6.36 1.61
C HIS A 74 17.06 -5.49 0.64
N VAL A 75 16.08 -4.72 1.14
CA VAL A 75 15.24 -3.82 0.34
C VAL A 75 15.15 -2.41 0.92
N ALA A 76 14.95 -1.41 0.05
CA ALA A 76 14.81 -0.01 0.41
C ALA A 76 13.77 0.72 -0.46
N TYR A 77 13.27 1.84 0.06
CA TYR A 77 12.46 2.77 -0.73
C TYR A 77 13.34 3.63 -1.65
N PRO A 78 12.76 4.23 -2.72
CA PRO A 78 13.46 5.19 -3.55
C PRO A 78 14.08 6.33 -2.72
N SER A 79 15.25 6.80 -3.11
CA SER A 79 15.98 7.89 -2.44
C SER A 79 15.19 9.21 -2.46
N SER A 80 14.47 9.47 -3.55
CA SER A 80 13.53 10.57 -3.76
C SER A 80 12.32 10.09 -4.56
N GLY A 81 11.22 10.85 -4.51
CA GLY A 81 9.97 10.47 -5.18
C GLY A 81 9.36 9.17 -4.62
N SER A 82 8.72 8.42 -5.51
CA SER A 82 7.95 7.19 -5.27
C SER A 82 8.09 6.23 -6.46
N PHE A 83 7.45 5.07 -6.41
CA PHE A 83 7.43 4.15 -7.55
C PHE A 83 6.71 4.76 -8.77
N GLU A 84 5.59 5.43 -8.52
CA GLU A 84 4.70 6.04 -9.50
C GLU A 84 5.37 7.20 -10.25
N SER A 85 6.30 7.90 -9.57
CA SER A 85 7.15 8.94 -10.16
C SER A 85 8.49 8.40 -10.69
N ASN A 86 8.65 7.07 -10.76
CA ASN A 86 9.86 6.38 -11.20
C ASN A 86 11.13 6.78 -10.41
N GLY A 87 10.96 7.03 -9.11
CA GLY A 87 12.00 7.52 -8.20
C GLY A 87 13.30 6.70 -8.27
N PRO A 88 14.47 7.34 -8.12
CA PRO A 88 15.75 6.66 -8.22
C PRO A 88 16.03 5.84 -6.96
N CYS A 89 16.49 4.60 -7.16
CA CYS A 89 16.97 3.78 -6.07
C CYS A 89 18.25 4.34 -5.44
N PRO A 90 18.43 4.19 -4.11
CA PRO A 90 19.68 4.58 -3.47
C PRO A 90 20.83 3.70 -3.97
N SER A 91 22.06 4.22 -3.93
CA SER A 91 23.26 3.50 -4.37
C SER A 91 23.50 2.18 -3.63
N THR A 92 22.99 2.06 -2.40
CA THR A 92 23.03 0.84 -1.60
C THR A 92 22.06 -0.24 -2.07
N HIS A 93 21.03 0.14 -2.84
CA HIS A 93 20.01 -0.78 -3.36
C HIS A 93 19.75 -0.52 -4.85
N PRO A 94 20.74 -0.75 -5.73
CA PRO A 94 20.71 -0.22 -7.09
C PRO A 94 19.70 -0.90 -8.02
N VAL A 95 19.09 -2.02 -7.63
CA VAL A 95 18.21 -2.81 -8.50
C VAL A 95 16.74 -2.42 -8.28
N LYS A 96 16.08 -1.88 -9.30
CA LYS A 96 14.62 -1.66 -9.26
C LYS A 96 13.89 -3.01 -9.31
N ILE A 97 12.92 -3.18 -8.42
CA ILE A 97 12.03 -4.34 -8.38
C ILE A 97 10.57 -3.90 -8.53
N PRO A 98 9.65 -4.80 -8.93
CA PRO A 98 8.23 -4.48 -8.97
C PRO A 98 7.71 -4.03 -7.62
N GLN A 99 6.77 -3.08 -7.62
CA GLN A 99 6.09 -2.66 -6.41
C GLN A 99 5.04 -3.69 -6.00
N ILE A 100 5.08 -4.06 -4.74
CA ILE A 100 3.97 -4.72 -4.05
C ILE A 100 3.21 -3.64 -3.29
N LEU A 101 1.89 -3.68 -3.40
CA LEU A 101 1.00 -2.71 -2.81
C LEU A 101 -0.24 -3.42 -2.31
N TYR A 102 -0.59 -3.19 -1.05
CA TYR A 102 -1.84 -3.66 -0.47
C TYR A 102 -2.81 -2.50 -0.32
N GLU A 103 -4.02 -2.72 -0.84
CA GLU A 103 -5.15 -1.83 -0.70
C GLU A 103 -6.17 -2.47 0.22
N ALA A 104 -6.59 -1.74 1.26
CA ALA A 104 -7.69 -2.13 2.14
C ALA A 104 -8.74 -1.03 2.15
N VAL A 105 -9.99 -1.36 1.79
CA VAL A 105 -11.11 -0.43 1.83
C VAL A 105 -11.95 -0.67 3.07
N TRP A 106 -12.00 0.33 3.94
CA TRP A 106 -12.78 0.35 5.17
C TRP A 106 -14.16 0.94 4.90
N GLU A 107 -15.20 0.15 5.21
CA GLU A 107 -16.58 0.57 5.12
C GLU A 107 -16.96 1.47 6.30
N THR A 108 -16.80 2.78 6.13
CA THR A 108 -17.08 3.77 7.18
C THR A 108 -18.35 4.59 6.93
N ARG A 109 -19.19 4.23 5.93
CA ARG A 109 -20.32 5.08 5.54
C ARG A 109 -21.37 5.25 6.63
N ALA A 110 -21.51 4.25 7.50
CA ALA A 110 -22.39 4.31 8.66
C ALA A 110 -22.00 5.43 9.66
N PHE A 111 -20.75 5.90 9.62
CA PHE A 111 -20.20 6.92 10.53
C PHE A 111 -20.05 8.29 9.86
N ASN A 112 -20.81 8.55 8.79
CA ASN A 112 -20.75 9.83 8.07
C ASN A 112 -21.52 10.96 8.76
N ASP A 113 -22.33 10.66 9.78
CA ASP A 113 -22.99 11.70 10.58
C ASP A 113 -21.95 12.45 11.42
N LYS A 114 -21.66 13.69 11.01
CA LYS A 114 -20.69 14.56 11.69
C LYS A 114 -21.11 14.96 13.09
N SER A 115 -22.38 14.81 13.47
CA SER A 115 -22.84 15.07 14.84
C SER A 115 -22.34 14.01 15.85
N GLU A 116 -21.96 12.82 15.36
CA GLU A 116 -21.35 11.75 16.17
C GLU A 116 -19.83 11.92 16.32
N TRP A 117 -19.23 12.88 15.62
CA TRP A 117 -17.78 13.11 15.65
C TRP A 117 -17.37 14.02 16.82
N PRO A 118 -16.11 13.93 17.28
CA PRO A 118 -15.57 14.87 18.25
C PRO A 118 -15.75 16.34 17.85
N THR A 119 -16.12 17.18 18.82
CA THR A 119 -16.36 18.61 18.61
C THR A 119 -15.08 19.42 18.38
N ASP A 120 -13.92 18.85 18.68
CA ASP A 120 -12.60 19.45 18.44
C ASP A 120 -12.15 19.38 16.96
N GLY A 121 -12.95 18.74 16.09
CA GLY A 121 -12.67 18.59 14.67
C GLY A 121 -11.78 17.39 14.33
N SER A 122 -11.39 16.57 15.31
CA SER A 122 -10.71 15.31 15.08
C SER A 122 -11.65 14.24 14.48
N GLN A 123 -11.05 13.19 13.92
CA GLN A 123 -11.78 12.04 13.38
C GLN A 123 -11.93 10.93 14.45
N PRO A 124 -13.03 10.15 14.45
CA PRO A 124 -13.34 9.21 15.54
C PRO A 124 -12.68 7.82 15.39
N PHE A 125 -12.09 7.51 14.24
CA PHE A 125 -11.57 6.18 13.91
C PHE A 125 -10.24 5.89 14.60
N VAL A 126 -10.15 4.69 15.16
CA VAL A 126 -8.95 4.16 15.81
C VAL A 126 -8.80 2.71 15.34
N PHE A 127 -7.57 2.30 14.98
CA PHE A 127 -7.32 0.88 14.72
C PHE A 127 -7.49 0.06 16.00
N SER A 128 -7.85 -1.22 15.89
CA SER A 128 -8.11 -2.11 17.04
C SER A 128 -6.94 -2.21 18.04
N MET A 129 -5.71 -1.92 17.59
CA MET A 129 -4.52 -1.84 18.43
C MET A 129 -4.37 -0.52 19.20
N GLY A 130 -5.39 0.36 19.16
CA GLY A 130 -5.42 1.65 19.84
C GLY A 130 -4.70 2.78 19.10
N ASP A 131 -4.40 2.63 17.81
CA ASP A 131 -3.74 3.68 17.02
C ASP A 131 -4.75 4.63 16.35
N PRO A 132 -4.83 5.91 16.78
CA PRO A 132 -5.72 6.90 16.19
C PRO A 132 -5.10 7.66 15.00
N THR A 133 -3.82 7.39 14.67
CA THR A 133 -3.08 8.10 13.62
C THR A 133 -3.14 7.37 12.28
N GLY A 134 -3.24 6.03 12.35
CA GLY A 134 -3.24 5.15 11.19
C GLY A 134 -1.86 4.69 10.74
N PHE A 135 -0.80 4.94 11.52
CA PHE A 135 0.56 4.46 11.22
C PHE A 135 0.88 3.05 11.75
N GLY A 136 -0.04 2.43 12.49
CA GLY A 136 0.10 1.10 13.07
C GLY A 136 -0.23 -0.06 12.11
N GLN A 137 -0.68 0.23 10.90
CA GLN A 137 -0.93 -0.78 9.88
C GLN A 137 0.39 -1.37 9.38
N HIS A 138 0.36 -2.65 9.07
CA HIS A 138 1.45 -3.33 8.39
C HIS A 138 0.85 -4.38 7.44
N ALA A 139 1.68 -4.81 6.49
CA ALA A 139 1.34 -5.83 5.54
C ALA A 139 2.49 -6.82 5.45
N ASP A 140 2.15 -8.11 5.38
CA ASP A 140 3.10 -9.17 5.10
C ASP A 140 2.79 -9.75 3.72
N TYR A 141 3.81 -9.80 2.87
CA TYR A 141 3.72 -10.45 1.58
C TYR A 141 4.45 -11.80 1.62
N ILE A 142 3.72 -12.85 1.25
CA ILE A 142 4.28 -14.19 1.07
C ILE A 142 4.20 -14.54 -0.42
N PHE A 143 5.35 -14.86 -1.00
CA PHE A 143 5.45 -15.25 -2.39
C PHE A 143 4.86 -16.66 -2.62
N GLY A 144 3.77 -16.74 -3.39
CA GLY A 144 3.06 -17.99 -3.68
C GLY A 144 2.96 -18.36 -5.17
N TRP A 145 3.65 -17.64 -6.07
CA TRP A 145 3.54 -17.91 -7.50
C TRP A 145 4.25 -19.20 -7.90
N LYS A 146 3.56 -20.05 -8.67
CA LYS A 146 4.11 -21.34 -9.13
C LYS A 146 5.12 -21.13 -10.26
N GLY A 147 6.36 -21.57 -10.04
CA GLY A 147 7.42 -21.58 -11.05
C GLY A 147 7.69 -20.19 -11.63
N ALA A 148 7.80 -20.09 -12.96
CA ALA A 148 8.12 -18.84 -13.66
C ALA A 148 6.90 -17.92 -13.90
N SER A 149 5.76 -18.14 -13.24
CA SER A 149 4.52 -17.42 -13.52
C SER A 149 4.66 -15.90 -13.33
N LEU A 150 5.25 -15.46 -12.20
CA LEU A 150 5.44 -14.03 -11.97
C LEU A 150 6.44 -13.42 -12.97
N GLN A 151 7.55 -14.10 -13.26
CA GLN A 151 8.55 -13.60 -14.22
C GLN A 151 7.93 -13.37 -15.60
N LYS A 152 7.13 -14.33 -16.08
CA LYS A 152 6.40 -14.18 -17.35
C LYS A 152 5.42 -13.00 -17.32
N ALA A 153 4.74 -12.78 -16.19
CA ALA A 153 3.85 -11.64 -16.03
C ALA A 153 4.61 -10.30 -16.13
N MET A 154 5.78 -10.21 -15.49
CA MET A 154 6.59 -9.01 -15.47
C MET A 154 7.23 -8.70 -16.83
N ASP A 155 7.86 -9.70 -17.44
CA ASP A 155 8.58 -9.54 -18.72
C ASP A 155 7.67 -9.08 -19.85
N ALA A 156 6.41 -9.52 -19.81
CA ALA A 156 5.47 -9.23 -20.86
C ALA A 156 4.61 -7.99 -20.59
N ASN A 157 4.88 -7.27 -19.49
CA ASN A 157 4.23 -6.00 -19.13
C ASN A 157 2.69 -6.09 -19.14
N CYS A 158 2.18 -7.11 -18.46
CA CYS A 158 0.76 -7.47 -18.47
C CYS A 158 -0.11 -6.42 -17.76
N ASN A 159 -1.34 -6.23 -18.26
CA ASN A 159 -2.41 -5.52 -17.54
C ASN A 159 -3.54 -6.51 -17.17
N VAL A 160 -4.78 -6.03 -17.00
CA VAL A 160 -5.93 -6.75 -16.43
C VAL A 160 -6.30 -8.05 -17.16
N ASP A 161 -6.26 -8.09 -18.50
CA ASP A 161 -6.62 -9.28 -19.29
C ASP A 161 -5.41 -9.88 -20.00
N TRP A 162 -5.14 -11.17 -19.76
CA TRP A 162 -3.90 -11.77 -20.23
C TRP A 162 -4.01 -13.22 -20.74
N PRO A 163 -3.72 -13.49 -22.03
CA PRO A 163 -3.82 -14.84 -22.63
C PRO A 163 -2.61 -15.75 -22.38
N GLN A 164 -1.48 -15.18 -21.93
CA GLN A 164 -0.23 -15.93 -21.72
C GLN A 164 -0.12 -16.56 -20.32
N LEU A 165 -0.99 -16.18 -19.37
CA LEU A 165 -1.19 -16.87 -18.09
C LEU A 165 -2.58 -17.49 -18.06
N LYS A 166 -2.70 -18.66 -17.41
CA LYS A 166 -4.01 -19.27 -17.19
C LYS A 166 -4.72 -18.51 -16.09
N SER A 167 -5.93 -18.02 -16.37
CA SER A 167 -6.82 -17.50 -15.35
C SER A 167 -7.45 -18.64 -14.56
N GLN A 168 -7.88 -18.34 -13.33
CA GLN A 168 -8.64 -19.25 -12.48
C GLN A 168 -9.70 -18.46 -11.73
N SER A 169 -10.79 -19.12 -11.32
CA SER A 169 -11.79 -18.49 -10.47
C SER A 169 -11.24 -18.25 -9.06
N THR A 170 -11.75 -17.24 -8.35
CA THR A 170 -11.43 -17.03 -6.92
C THR A 170 -11.79 -18.26 -6.09
N ALA A 171 -12.88 -18.95 -6.43
CA ALA A 171 -13.31 -20.17 -5.75
C ALA A 171 -12.29 -21.31 -5.91
N ASP A 172 -11.62 -21.41 -7.07
CA ASP A 172 -10.56 -22.41 -7.29
C ASP A 172 -9.22 -22.00 -6.68
N ALA A 173 -8.97 -20.70 -6.50
CA ALA A 173 -7.76 -20.19 -5.83
C ALA A 173 -7.75 -20.43 -4.31
N ASN A 174 -8.93 -20.50 -3.69
CA ASN A 174 -9.09 -20.65 -2.24
C ASN A 174 -9.23 -22.12 -1.77
N LYS A 175 -8.98 -23.10 -2.66
CA LYS A 175 -9.02 -24.54 -2.35
C LYS A 175 -7.66 -25.07 -1.92
#